data_AF-A0A2E7ER01-F1
#
_entry.id   AF-A0A2E7ER01-F1
#
_cell.length_a   1.000
_cell.length_b   1.000
_cell.length_c   1.000
_cell.angle_alpha   90.00
_cell.angle_beta   90.00
_cell.angle_gamma   90.00
#
_symmetry.space_group_name_H-M   'P 1'
#
loop_
_entity.id
_entity.type
_entity.pdbx_description
1 polymer ?
#
loop_
_entity_poly.entity_id
_entity_poly.type
_entity_poly.pdbx_seq_one_letter_code
_entity_poly.pdbx_strand_id
1 'polypeptide(L)'
;MNQLRFATIFFIFGIAVQTVNACNIPVFRYALENWQPDNYITVILHNGNLSAEQQSLLEQIKAKSLPQQEVTNVDFYEIDQRNVDETNLPPGVATYIKRWADYASPTAPTMVVLYPEQLPTTLPAWSGPFSRENADRILDSPIRQEIARRVLEGESAVWVLIESGNKEVDDAAFARLGDLLKDAPNHVALPDQDLIETDDEYNPSNKIELKVEFSALRISRDALDEAPFISMLLGSEEDLQTFNEPIAIPIFARGRTYFALVGRGINETNVHENCQFLCGACSCQVKQDNPGIDLPIAMNWNEHITESAMDDVALPELTGIGGFEVDIVSDDDLATSDETTDQILASAQDNNGGKIENSTEVASVPQTQNNTAPTNSNDAKTATDTAPGVDSEPAFERRLGYWLVGLIGAGLVFAIGSTLLLKRSNSTE
;
A
#
# COMPACT_ATOMS: atom_id res chain seq x y z
N MET A 1 17.08 -66.53 -23.53
CA MET A 1 18.31 -65.81 -23.94
C MET A 1 17.94 -64.35 -24.04
N ASN A 2 18.24 -63.62 -22.96
CA ASN A 2 17.93 -62.21 -22.76
C ASN A 2 18.94 -61.34 -23.48
N GLN A 3 18.50 -60.29 -24.17
CA GLN A 3 19.11 -58.94 -24.11
C GLN A 3 18.11 -57.92 -24.68
N LEU A 4 17.19 -57.45 -23.83
CA LEU A 4 16.40 -56.25 -24.11
C LEU A 4 17.20 -55.07 -23.52
N ARG A 5 17.88 -54.30 -24.38
CA ARG A 5 18.59 -53.08 -23.96
C ARG A 5 17.59 -51.93 -23.91
N PHE A 6 17.16 -51.59 -22.71
CA PHE A 6 16.43 -50.36 -22.40
C PHE A 6 17.27 -49.15 -22.80
N ALA A 7 16.76 -48.34 -23.73
CA ALA A 7 17.29 -47.00 -24.01
C ALA A 7 16.59 -46.02 -23.06
N THR A 8 17.25 -45.67 -21.96
CA THR A 8 16.82 -44.62 -21.04
C THR A 8 17.04 -43.26 -21.73
N ILE A 9 15.96 -42.64 -22.22
CA ILE A 9 15.97 -41.24 -22.65
C ILE A 9 15.95 -40.38 -21.38
N PHE A 10 17.09 -39.80 -21.01
CA PHE A 10 17.18 -38.75 -20.01
C PHE A 10 16.65 -37.45 -20.63
N PHE A 11 15.41 -37.08 -20.31
CA PHE A 11 14.87 -35.77 -20.63
C PHE A 11 15.38 -34.79 -19.55
N ILE A 12 16.47 -34.08 -19.84
CA ILE A 12 16.99 -33.00 -18.98
C ILE A 12 16.03 -31.82 -19.14
N PHE A 13 15.12 -31.64 -18.19
CA PHE A 13 14.37 -30.39 -18.03
C PHE A 13 15.37 -29.32 -17.56
N GLY A 14 15.89 -28.55 -18.50
CA GLY A 14 16.63 -27.32 -18.20
C GLY A 14 15.65 -26.31 -17.62
N ILE A 15 15.55 -26.27 -16.29
CA ILE A 15 14.95 -25.13 -15.61
C ILE A 15 15.90 -23.96 -15.86
N ALA A 16 15.58 -23.12 -16.84
CA ALA A 16 16.11 -21.78 -16.92
C ALA A 16 15.65 -21.08 -15.65
N VAL A 17 16.52 -21.07 -14.63
CA VAL A 17 16.38 -20.15 -13.51
C VAL A 17 16.60 -18.79 -14.12
N GLN A 18 15.51 -18.14 -14.53
CA GLN A 18 15.54 -16.71 -14.75
C GLN A 18 15.83 -16.12 -13.39
N THR A 19 17.06 -15.64 -13.21
CA THR A 19 17.39 -14.75 -12.11
C THR A 19 16.50 -13.54 -12.30
N VAL A 20 15.42 -13.48 -11.53
CA VAL A 20 14.65 -12.25 -11.38
C VAL A 20 15.63 -11.29 -10.72
N ASN A 21 16.22 -10.39 -11.52
CA ASN A 21 17.14 -9.39 -11.01
C ASN A 21 16.33 -8.56 -10.00
N ALA A 22 16.70 -8.67 -8.72
CA ALA A 22 16.18 -7.75 -7.72
C ALA A 22 16.64 -6.35 -8.13
N CYS A 23 15.70 -5.40 -8.20
CA CYS A 23 16.00 -4.02 -8.55
C CYS A 23 17.06 -3.49 -7.59
N ASN A 24 18.23 -3.13 -8.12
CA ASN A 24 19.34 -2.61 -7.31
C ASN A 24 19.14 -1.12 -6.97
N ILE A 25 17.94 -0.58 -7.14
CA ILE A 25 17.68 0.84 -6.86
C ILE A 25 17.26 1.01 -5.40
N PRO A 26 17.81 2.01 -4.67
CA PRO A 26 17.32 2.36 -3.35
C PRO A 26 15.82 2.64 -3.31
N VAL A 27 15.11 2.15 -2.29
CA VAL A 27 13.65 2.34 -2.12
C VAL A 27 13.25 3.82 -2.28
N PHE A 28 13.96 4.75 -1.64
CA PHE A 28 13.64 6.17 -1.70
C PHE A 28 13.72 6.75 -3.12
N ARG A 29 14.68 6.29 -3.93
CA ARG A 29 14.87 6.70 -5.33
C ARG A 29 13.76 6.11 -6.19
N TYR A 30 13.57 4.80 -6.10
CA TYR A 30 12.54 4.12 -6.88
C TYR A 30 11.15 4.72 -6.61
N ALA A 31 10.82 4.94 -5.33
CA ALA A 31 9.56 5.54 -4.92
C ALA A 31 9.38 6.97 -5.43
N LEU A 32 10.42 7.80 -5.39
CA LEU A 32 10.36 9.19 -5.87
C LEU A 32 10.02 9.23 -7.37
N GLU A 33 10.59 8.32 -8.14
CA GLU A 33 10.41 8.29 -9.60
C GLU A 33 9.11 7.63 -10.03
N ASN A 34 8.73 6.52 -9.37
CA ASN A 34 7.71 5.61 -9.90
C ASN A 34 6.39 5.63 -9.12
N TRP A 35 6.38 6.04 -7.84
CA TRP A 35 5.16 6.00 -7.04
C TRP A 35 4.42 7.33 -7.08
N GLN A 36 3.29 7.34 -7.79
CA GLN A 36 2.34 8.45 -7.69
C GLN A 36 1.71 8.48 -6.29
N PRO A 37 1.52 9.65 -5.66
CA PRO A 37 0.88 9.75 -4.36
C PRO A 37 -0.58 9.23 -4.40
N ASP A 38 -1.00 8.52 -3.36
CA ASP A 38 -2.38 8.07 -3.20
C ASP A 38 -3.30 9.27 -2.89
N ASN A 39 -4.50 9.28 -3.49
CA ASN A 39 -5.43 10.40 -3.35
C ASN A 39 -6.18 10.37 -2.01
N TYR A 40 -6.20 11.52 -1.35
CA TYR A 40 -7.11 11.81 -0.25
C TYR A 40 -8.44 12.30 -0.80
N ILE A 41 -9.52 11.95 -0.09
CA ILE A 41 -10.85 12.44 -0.43
C ILE A 41 -11.30 13.41 0.64
N THR A 42 -11.61 14.64 0.24
CA THR A 42 -12.22 15.64 1.11
C THR A 42 -13.69 15.80 0.75
N VAL A 43 -14.56 15.46 1.70
CA VAL A 43 -16.00 15.63 1.57
C VAL A 43 -16.42 16.91 2.29
N ILE A 44 -17.17 17.77 1.60
CA ILE A 44 -17.83 18.94 2.18
C ILE A 44 -19.26 18.53 2.49
N LEU A 45 -19.49 18.22 3.76
CA LEU A 45 -20.80 17.88 4.30
C LEU A 45 -21.57 19.16 4.60
N HIS A 46 -22.75 19.31 4.01
CA HIS A 46 -23.62 20.47 4.26
C HIS A 46 -25.09 20.06 4.40
N ASN A 47 -25.88 20.93 5.01
CA ASN A 47 -27.32 20.75 5.19
C ASN A 47 -28.06 21.74 4.30
N GLY A 48 -28.22 21.37 3.02
CA GLY A 48 -28.77 22.23 1.99
C GLY A 48 -27.80 23.25 1.42
N ASN A 49 -28.29 24.15 0.57
CA ASN A 49 -27.42 24.86 -0.36
C ASN A 49 -26.26 25.60 0.32
N LEU A 50 -25.05 25.39 -0.20
CA LEU A 50 -23.91 26.25 0.07
C LEU A 50 -24.25 27.69 -0.33
N SER A 51 -23.75 28.66 0.44
CA SER A 51 -23.79 30.08 0.06
C SER A 51 -23.01 30.35 -1.24
N ALA A 52 -23.27 31.47 -1.91
CA ALA A 52 -22.57 31.84 -3.14
C ALA A 52 -21.04 31.95 -2.91
N GLU A 53 -20.63 32.43 -1.75
CA GLU A 53 -19.22 32.51 -1.33
C GLU A 53 -18.60 31.11 -1.15
N GLN A 54 -19.35 30.19 -0.54
CA GLN A 54 -18.91 28.79 -0.34
C GLN A 54 -18.84 28.02 -1.67
N GLN A 55 -19.80 28.22 -2.57
CA GLN A 55 -19.75 27.65 -3.92
C GLN A 55 -18.54 28.19 -4.69
N SER A 56 -18.30 29.50 -4.64
CA SER A 56 -17.12 30.09 -5.28
C SER A 56 -15.81 29.55 -4.69
N LEU A 57 -15.74 29.33 -3.37
CA LEU A 57 -14.59 28.69 -2.74
C LEU A 57 -14.42 27.25 -3.22
N LEU A 58 -15.50 26.46 -3.28
CA LEU A 58 -15.47 25.08 -3.73
C LEU A 58 -14.94 24.95 -5.16
N GLU A 59 -15.43 25.79 -6.08
CA GLU A 59 -14.94 25.81 -7.47
C GLU A 59 -13.45 26.16 -7.54
N GLN A 60 -12.98 27.11 -6.71
CA GLN A 60 -11.57 27.49 -6.68
C GLN A 60 -10.66 26.36 -6.16
N ILE A 61 -11.07 25.64 -5.11
CA ILE A 61 -10.25 24.54 -4.56
C ILE A 61 -10.28 23.32 -5.48
N LYS A 62 -11.43 23.01 -6.11
CA LYS A 62 -11.51 21.97 -7.14
C LYS A 62 -10.62 22.26 -8.33
N ALA A 63 -10.54 23.53 -8.75
CA ALA A 63 -9.63 23.92 -9.83
C ALA A 63 -8.16 23.71 -9.48
N LYS A 64 -7.77 23.92 -8.21
CA LYS A 64 -6.40 23.66 -7.70
C LYS A 64 -6.09 22.17 -7.56
N SER A 65 -7.10 21.32 -7.40
CA SER A 65 -6.95 19.87 -7.28
C SER A 65 -7.08 19.13 -8.61
N LEU A 66 -7.17 19.82 -9.76
CA LEU A 66 -7.37 19.15 -11.04
C LEU A 66 -6.15 18.31 -11.45
N PRO A 67 -6.36 17.08 -11.96
CA PRO A 67 -5.29 16.19 -12.43
C PRO A 67 -4.40 16.75 -13.54
N GLN A 68 -4.78 17.85 -14.19
CA GLN A 68 -3.97 18.49 -15.23
C GLN A 68 -2.91 19.44 -14.68
N GLN A 69 -3.02 19.83 -13.40
CA GLN A 69 -2.00 20.64 -12.72
C GLN A 69 -1.21 19.83 -11.69
N GLU A 70 -1.70 18.64 -11.30
CA GLU A 70 -1.07 17.68 -10.36
C GLU A 70 -0.41 18.33 -9.15
N VAL A 71 -1.00 19.42 -8.66
CA VAL A 71 -0.36 20.20 -7.61
C VAL A 71 -0.43 19.41 -6.30
N THR A 72 -1.48 18.62 -6.05
CA THR A 72 -1.67 17.89 -4.79
C THR A 72 -2.62 16.70 -4.95
N ASN A 73 -2.42 15.65 -4.16
CA ASN A 73 -3.20 14.41 -4.12
C ASN A 73 -4.44 14.50 -3.22
N VAL A 74 -5.31 15.50 -3.44
CA VAL A 74 -6.55 15.70 -2.67
C VAL A 74 -7.72 16.03 -3.59
N ASP A 75 -8.75 15.20 -3.59
CA ASP A 75 -9.99 15.45 -4.31
C ASP A 75 -11.07 16.06 -3.41
N PHE A 76 -11.92 16.92 -3.97
CA PHE A 76 -13.01 17.58 -3.23
C PHE A 76 -14.39 17.21 -3.76
N TYR A 77 -15.28 16.76 -2.88
CA TYR A 77 -16.67 16.41 -3.20
C TYR A 77 -17.66 17.15 -2.31
N GLU A 78 -18.82 17.45 -2.86
CA GLU A 78 -19.93 18.11 -2.17
C GLU A 78 -21.02 17.07 -1.86
N ILE A 79 -21.52 17.05 -0.63
CA ILE A 79 -22.60 16.16 -0.22
C ILE A 79 -23.65 16.93 0.62
N ASP A 80 -24.87 17.06 0.09
CA ASP A 80 -26.05 17.50 0.84
C ASP A 80 -26.56 16.32 1.68
N GLN A 81 -26.33 16.37 2.99
CA GLN A 81 -26.71 15.32 3.92
C GLN A 81 -28.22 15.05 3.97
N ARG A 82 -29.05 15.99 3.50
CA ARG A 82 -30.50 15.83 3.43
C ARG A 82 -30.95 14.97 2.24
N ASN A 83 -30.09 14.81 1.23
CA ASN A 83 -30.40 14.11 0.00
C ASN A 83 -29.15 13.44 -0.55
N VAL A 84 -28.77 12.35 0.10
CA VAL A 84 -27.56 11.59 -0.22
C VAL A 84 -27.93 10.52 -1.24
N ASP A 85 -27.28 10.57 -2.40
CA ASP A 85 -27.35 9.48 -3.37
C ASP A 85 -26.22 8.48 -3.08
N GLU A 86 -26.53 7.46 -2.27
CA GLU A 86 -25.58 6.40 -1.93
C GLU A 86 -25.08 5.61 -3.14
N THR A 87 -25.79 5.67 -4.28
CA THR A 87 -25.41 4.93 -5.49
C THR A 87 -24.34 5.64 -6.33
N ASN A 88 -24.10 6.93 -6.05
CA ASN A 88 -23.19 7.78 -6.81
C ASN A 88 -22.19 8.50 -5.88
N LEU A 89 -21.73 7.81 -4.85
CA LEU A 89 -20.68 8.32 -3.97
C LEU A 89 -19.29 8.06 -4.57
N PRO A 90 -18.30 8.91 -4.27
CA PRO A 90 -16.92 8.63 -4.61
C PRO A 90 -16.47 7.29 -3.98
N PRO A 91 -15.56 6.54 -4.63
CA PRO A 91 -14.92 5.38 -4.02
C PRO A 91 -14.42 5.69 -2.60
N GLY A 92 -14.49 4.71 -1.70
CA GLY A 92 -14.05 4.87 -0.31
C GLY A 92 -14.98 5.68 0.60
N VAL A 93 -15.86 6.55 0.09
CA VAL A 93 -16.73 7.40 0.94
C VAL A 93 -17.85 6.60 1.60
N ALA A 94 -18.33 5.53 0.96
CA ALA A 94 -19.49 4.77 1.42
C ALA A 94 -19.33 4.17 2.83
N THR A 95 -18.09 3.82 3.21
CA THR A 95 -17.78 3.27 4.53
C THR A 95 -17.91 4.32 5.66
N TYR A 96 -17.80 5.61 5.32
CA TYR A 96 -17.83 6.72 6.28
C TYR A 96 -19.22 7.34 6.47
N ILE A 97 -20.18 7.09 5.56
CA ILE A 97 -21.55 7.66 5.62
C ILE A 97 -22.18 7.48 7.00
N LYS A 98 -22.03 6.28 7.57
CA LYS A 98 -22.61 5.90 8.86
C LYS A 98 -22.13 6.76 10.02
N ARG A 99 -21.02 7.48 9.84
CA ARG A 99 -20.35 8.31 10.84
C ARG A 99 -20.46 9.80 10.55
N TRP A 100 -21.19 10.24 9.53
CA TRP A 100 -21.31 11.67 9.24
C TRP A 100 -21.85 12.48 10.42
N ALA A 101 -22.77 11.91 11.20
CA ALA A 101 -23.29 12.55 12.40
C ALA A 101 -22.22 12.89 13.44
N ASP A 102 -21.06 12.20 13.43
CA ASP A 102 -19.94 12.46 14.33
C ASP A 102 -19.24 13.78 13.99
N TYR A 103 -19.33 14.23 12.73
CA TYR A 103 -18.59 15.38 12.20
C TYR A 103 -19.50 16.51 11.71
N ALA A 104 -20.77 16.21 11.40
CA ALA A 104 -21.70 17.14 10.80
C ALA A 104 -22.08 18.28 11.76
N SER A 105 -22.05 19.51 11.25
CA SER A 105 -22.68 20.65 11.91
C SER A 105 -24.10 20.88 11.36
N PRO A 106 -25.11 21.10 12.24
CA PRO A 106 -26.48 21.41 11.80
C PRO A 106 -26.59 22.69 11.00
N THR A 107 -25.66 23.64 11.20
CA THR A 107 -25.77 25.01 10.68
C THR A 107 -24.63 25.45 9.79
N ALA A 108 -23.52 24.69 9.74
CA ALA A 108 -22.34 25.05 8.97
C ALA A 108 -21.82 23.88 8.14
N PRO A 109 -21.41 24.10 6.89
CA PRO A 109 -20.70 23.08 6.13
C PRO A 109 -19.39 22.66 6.80
N THR A 110 -19.09 21.38 6.77
CA THR A 110 -17.91 20.77 7.41
C THR A 110 -17.11 20.01 6.38
N MET A 111 -15.78 20.17 6.42
CA MET A 111 -14.85 19.37 5.64
C MET A 111 -14.46 18.13 6.43
N VAL A 112 -14.53 16.98 5.81
CA VAL A 112 -14.06 15.70 6.34
C VAL A 112 -13.07 15.12 5.35
N VAL A 113 -11.83 14.99 5.77
CA VAL A 113 -10.73 14.45 4.96
C VAL A 113 -10.58 12.98 5.29
N LEU A 114 -10.61 12.13 4.28
CA LEU A 114 -10.50 10.69 4.39
C LEU A 114 -9.11 10.27 3.94
N TYR A 115 -8.55 9.27 4.64
CA TYR A 115 -7.34 8.61 4.17
C TYR A 115 -7.60 7.88 2.84
N PRO A 116 -6.56 7.65 2.03
CA PRO A 116 -6.63 6.74 0.91
C PRO A 116 -7.13 5.35 1.31
N GLU A 117 -7.83 4.66 0.40
CA GLU A 117 -8.50 3.37 0.64
C GLU A 117 -7.57 2.28 1.18
N GLN A 118 -6.27 2.41 0.91
CA GLN A 118 -5.21 1.50 1.33
C GLN A 118 -5.06 1.43 2.86
N LEU A 119 -5.40 2.51 3.58
CA LEU A 119 -5.38 2.51 5.04
C LEU A 119 -6.73 2.02 5.56
N PRO A 120 -6.82 0.82 6.18
CA PRO A 120 -8.07 0.24 6.65
C PRO A 120 -8.54 0.88 7.95
N THR A 121 -8.82 2.19 7.92
CA THR A 121 -9.37 2.96 9.04
C THR A 121 -10.78 3.42 8.75
N THR A 122 -11.54 3.66 9.81
CA THR A 122 -12.88 4.28 9.74
C THR A 122 -12.90 5.68 10.35
N LEU A 123 -11.73 6.18 10.75
CA LEU A 123 -11.54 7.54 11.26
C LEU A 123 -11.07 8.44 10.11
N PRO A 124 -11.60 9.67 10.00
CA PRO A 124 -11.09 10.62 9.03
C PRO A 124 -9.65 11.03 9.38
N ALA A 125 -8.89 11.39 8.36
CA ALA A 125 -7.57 11.99 8.52
C ALA A 125 -7.65 13.36 9.22
N TRP A 126 -8.70 14.12 8.95
CA TRP A 126 -8.97 15.40 9.62
C TRP A 126 -10.43 15.82 9.43
N SER A 127 -10.96 16.67 10.31
CA SER A 127 -12.25 17.34 10.08
C SER A 127 -12.29 18.75 10.67
N GLY A 128 -13.08 19.63 10.06
CA GLY A 128 -13.28 20.99 10.56
C GLY A 128 -14.19 21.85 9.67
N PRO A 129 -14.48 23.10 10.06
CA PRO A 129 -15.39 23.96 9.32
C PRO A 129 -14.95 24.21 7.88
N PHE A 130 -15.89 24.24 6.93
CA PHE A 130 -15.58 24.62 5.56
C PHE A 130 -15.26 26.11 5.48
N SER A 131 -13.96 26.40 5.30
CA SER A 131 -13.42 27.74 5.18
C SER A 131 -12.23 27.73 4.23
N ARG A 132 -11.86 28.91 3.70
CA ARG A 132 -10.68 29.05 2.86
C ARG A 132 -9.40 28.63 3.60
N GLU A 133 -9.28 29.08 4.84
CA GLU A 133 -8.13 28.79 5.69
C GLU A 133 -7.92 27.29 5.91
N ASN A 134 -8.98 26.55 6.22
CA ASN A 134 -8.89 25.09 6.38
C ASN A 134 -8.64 24.38 5.05
N ALA A 135 -9.25 24.84 3.95
CA ALA A 135 -9.00 24.25 2.64
C ALA A 135 -7.55 24.44 2.19
N ASP A 136 -6.98 25.62 2.40
CA ASP A 136 -5.57 25.87 2.10
C ASP A 136 -4.65 25.00 2.98
N ARG A 137 -4.96 24.82 4.29
CA ARG A 137 -4.20 23.95 5.23
C ARG A 137 -4.28 22.46 4.93
N ILE A 138 -5.37 21.98 4.33
CA ILE A 138 -5.50 20.59 3.89
C ILE A 138 -4.59 20.33 2.70
N LEU A 139 -4.52 21.29 1.77
CA LEU A 139 -3.71 21.16 0.56
C LEU A 139 -2.22 21.31 0.87
N ASP A 140 -1.84 22.30 1.66
CA ASP A 140 -0.43 22.54 1.97
C ASP A 140 -0.19 23.15 3.37
N SER A 141 1.06 23.13 3.81
CA SER A 141 1.50 23.72 5.07
C SER A 141 3.00 24.03 5.05
N PRO A 142 3.48 24.97 5.89
CA PRO A 142 4.90 25.34 5.93
C PRO A 142 5.87 24.15 6.06
N ILE A 143 5.58 23.16 6.90
CA ILE A 143 6.44 21.98 7.07
C ILE A 143 6.40 21.09 5.82
N ARG A 144 5.25 20.94 5.16
CA ARG A 144 5.14 20.17 3.91
C ARG A 144 5.91 20.82 2.75
N GLN A 145 5.91 22.14 2.67
CA GLN A 145 6.74 22.88 1.71
C GLN A 145 8.22 22.65 1.95
N GLU A 146 8.65 22.65 3.22
CA GLU A 146 10.04 22.41 3.58
C GLU A 146 10.47 20.95 3.33
N ILE A 147 9.58 19.98 3.57
CA ILE A 147 9.80 18.58 3.19
C ILE A 147 10.00 18.47 1.67
N ALA A 148 9.09 19.05 0.89
CA ALA A 148 9.17 19.00 -0.57
C ALA A 148 10.47 19.62 -1.08
N ARG A 149 10.87 20.78 -0.53
CA ARG A 149 12.14 21.44 -0.87
C ARG A 149 13.34 20.52 -0.62
N ARG A 150 13.44 19.90 0.56
CA ARG A 150 14.57 19.03 0.92
C ARG A 150 14.63 17.74 0.09
N VAL A 151 13.47 17.14 -0.19
CA VAL A 151 13.39 15.99 -1.11
C VAL A 151 13.89 16.38 -2.50
N LEU A 152 13.48 17.54 -3.02
CA LEU A 152 13.96 18.03 -4.32
C LEU A 152 15.45 18.42 -4.32
N GLU A 153 16.04 18.70 -3.17
CA GLU A 153 17.48 18.93 -2.99
C GLU A 153 18.29 17.63 -2.86
N GLY A 154 17.61 16.49 -2.90
CA GLY A 154 18.20 15.16 -2.98
C GLY A 154 18.21 14.36 -1.68
N GLU A 155 17.63 14.89 -0.60
CA GLU A 155 17.59 14.15 0.67
C GLU A 155 16.79 12.84 0.54
N SER A 156 17.33 11.77 1.14
CA SER A 156 16.71 10.43 1.11
C SER A 156 15.40 10.39 1.90
N ALA A 157 15.35 11.06 3.06
CA ALA A 157 14.13 11.25 3.82
C ALA A 157 14.25 12.45 4.77
N VAL A 158 13.12 13.13 4.95
CA VAL A 158 12.95 14.21 5.94
C VAL A 158 12.13 13.65 7.08
N TRP A 159 12.70 13.60 8.28
CA TRP A 159 12.01 13.16 9.48
C TRP A 159 11.24 14.31 10.12
N VAL A 160 10.00 14.06 10.52
CA VAL A 160 9.19 15.01 11.30
C VAL A 160 9.09 14.51 12.73
N LEU A 161 9.57 15.29 13.69
CA LEU A 161 9.36 15.06 15.12
C LEU A 161 8.14 15.85 15.59
N ILE A 162 7.05 15.15 15.90
CA ILE A 162 5.88 15.69 16.59
C ILE A 162 6.19 15.76 18.09
N GLU A 163 6.13 16.96 18.65
CA GLU A 163 6.43 17.24 20.04
C GLU A 163 5.40 16.63 21.01
N SER A 164 5.82 16.21 22.19
CA SER A 164 4.95 15.76 23.28
C SER A 164 4.27 16.90 24.03
N GLY A 165 4.78 18.13 23.91
CA GLY A 165 4.41 19.26 24.76
C GLY A 165 5.27 19.37 26.02
N ASN A 166 6.13 18.41 26.30
CA ASN A 166 7.19 18.52 27.29
C ASN A 166 8.50 18.93 26.63
N LYS A 167 8.82 20.22 26.73
CA LYS A 167 10.00 20.83 26.13
C LYS A 167 11.31 20.08 26.40
N GLU A 168 11.54 19.62 27.62
CA GLU A 168 12.80 18.95 27.99
C GLU A 168 12.93 17.58 27.32
N VAL A 169 11.83 16.85 27.23
CA VAL A 169 11.76 15.56 26.54
C VAL A 169 11.88 15.75 25.03
N ASP A 170 11.19 16.76 24.49
CA ASP A 170 11.18 17.08 23.06
C ASP A 170 12.56 17.52 22.57
N ASP A 171 13.23 18.42 23.30
CA ASP A 171 14.56 18.89 22.94
C ASP A 171 15.60 17.76 23.02
N ALA A 172 15.49 16.86 24.00
CA ALA A 172 16.36 15.70 24.09
C ALA A 172 16.14 14.69 22.94
N ALA A 173 14.88 14.44 22.57
CA ALA A 173 14.54 13.57 21.46
C ALA A 173 15.00 14.14 20.12
N PHE A 174 14.78 15.44 19.88
CA PHE A 174 15.20 16.10 18.65
C PHE A 174 16.73 16.13 18.49
N ALA A 175 17.46 16.43 19.57
CA ALA A 175 18.92 16.39 19.56
C ALA A 175 19.44 14.98 19.25
N ARG A 176 18.90 13.95 19.92
CA ARG A 176 19.28 12.56 19.66
C ARG A 176 18.97 12.15 18.22
N LEU A 177 17.76 12.41 17.73
CA LEU A 177 17.38 12.10 16.36
C LEU A 177 18.35 12.77 15.37
N GLY A 178 18.62 14.06 15.56
CA GLY A 178 19.55 14.80 14.71
C GLY A 178 20.97 14.23 14.71
N ASP A 179 21.47 13.74 15.84
CA ASP A 179 22.80 13.11 15.90
C ASP A 179 22.84 11.74 15.25
N LEU A 180 21.79 10.93 15.42
CA LEU A 180 21.65 9.63 14.75
C LEU A 180 21.52 9.79 13.22
N LEU A 181 20.75 10.77 12.75
CA LEU A 181 20.58 11.02 11.31
C LEU A 181 21.86 11.54 10.63
N LYS A 182 22.72 12.26 11.35
CA LYS A 182 24.05 12.65 10.84
C LYS A 182 24.98 11.45 10.67
N ASP A 183 24.83 10.42 11.50
CA ASP A 183 25.66 9.23 11.48
C ASP A 183 25.12 8.14 10.54
N ALA A 184 23.80 8.11 10.31
CA ALA A 184 23.12 7.14 9.46
C ALA A 184 23.76 6.91 8.08
N PRO A 185 24.29 7.92 7.34
CA PRO A 185 24.96 7.69 6.06
C PRO A 185 26.19 6.76 6.14
N ASN A 186 26.85 6.67 7.31
CA ASN A 186 27.98 5.75 7.53
C ASN A 186 27.54 4.29 7.78
N HIS A 187 26.24 4.10 8.06
CA HIS A 187 25.65 2.81 8.44
C HIS A 187 24.73 2.24 7.36
N VAL A 188 24.39 3.05 6.37
CA VAL A 188 23.57 2.64 5.23
C VAL A 188 24.44 1.95 4.18
N ALA A 189 24.15 0.68 3.92
CA ALA A 189 24.63 -0.02 2.74
C ALA A 189 23.74 0.33 1.55
N LEU A 190 24.31 1.06 0.59
CA LEU A 190 23.70 1.24 -0.72
C LEU A 190 23.83 -0.05 -1.55
N PRO A 191 22.89 -0.32 -2.46
CA PRO A 191 23.09 -1.31 -3.49
C PRO A 191 24.33 -0.99 -4.34
N ASP A 192 24.91 -2.01 -4.96
CA ASP A 192 26.13 -1.86 -5.75
C ASP A 192 25.91 -0.91 -6.93
N GLN A 193 26.64 0.22 -6.93
CA GLN A 193 26.51 1.27 -7.93
C GLN A 193 26.90 0.78 -9.33
N ASP A 194 27.87 -0.14 -9.44
CA ASP A 194 28.23 -0.71 -10.74
C ASP A 194 27.07 -1.54 -11.31
N LEU A 195 26.29 -2.21 -10.45
CA LEU A 195 25.09 -2.95 -10.86
C LEU A 195 23.92 -2.03 -11.22
N ILE A 196 23.87 -0.81 -10.68
CA ILE A 196 22.87 0.20 -11.05
C ILE A 196 23.23 0.84 -12.39
N GLU A 197 24.49 1.25 -12.57
CA GLU A 197 24.94 1.95 -13.79
C GLU A 197 25.06 1.03 -15.02
N THR A 198 25.20 -0.29 -14.79
CA THR A 198 25.18 -1.30 -15.86
C THR A 198 23.80 -1.89 -16.13
N ASP A 199 22.78 -1.46 -15.37
CA ASP A 199 21.39 -1.77 -15.69
C ASP A 199 21.04 -1.06 -17.00
N ASP A 200 20.58 -1.83 -18.00
CA ASP A 200 20.21 -1.30 -19.32
C ASP A 200 19.07 -0.25 -19.20
N GLU A 201 18.36 -0.24 -18.08
CA GLU A 201 17.28 0.69 -17.77
C GLU A 201 17.80 2.02 -17.16
N TYR A 202 19.07 2.12 -16.76
CA TYR A 202 19.61 3.30 -16.06
C TYR A 202 19.68 4.58 -16.92
N ASN A 203 18.86 5.59 -16.58
CA ASN A 203 18.90 6.90 -17.24
C ASN A 203 19.64 7.96 -16.38
N PRO A 204 20.84 8.42 -16.80
CA PRO A 204 21.63 9.43 -16.08
C PRO A 204 21.08 10.87 -16.22
N SER A 205 19.97 11.09 -16.93
CA SER A 205 19.43 12.42 -17.26
C SER A 205 18.55 13.04 -16.16
N ASN A 206 18.26 12.32 -15.07
CA ASN A 206 17.46 12.86 -13.97
C ASN A 206 18.21 14.03 -13.28
N LYS A 207 17.49 15.14 -13.07
CA LYS A 207 18.04 16.40 -12.57
C LYS A 207 18.21 16.45 -11.05
N ILE A 208 17.63 15.51 -10.31
CA ILE A 208 17.77 15.44 -8.85
C ILE A 208 18.98 14.57 -8.50
N GLU A 209 20.04 15.21 -8.01
CA GLU A 209 21.19 14.53 -7.40
C GLU A 209 20.75 13.92 -6.06
N LEU A 210 20.58 12.61 -6.01
CA LEU A 210 20.19 11.95 -4.76
C LEU A 210 21.38 11.71 -3.86
N LYS A 211 21.17 12.00 -2.58
CA LYS A 211 22.16 11.89 -1.53
C LYS A 211 21.61 10.96 -0.46
N VAL A 212 22.50 10.17 0.14
CA VAL A 212 22.22 9.48 1.41
C VAL A 212 22.32 10.52 2.52
N GLU A 213 21.35 11.43 2.54
CA GLU A 213 21.23 12.50 3.50
C GLU A 213 19.85 12.44 4.13
N PHE A 214 19.81 12.69 5.43
CA PHE A 214 18.59 12.71 6.21
C PHE A 214 18.58 13.96 7.06
N SER A 215 17.42 14.57 7.20
CA SER A 215 17.25 15.73 8.07
C SER A 215 16.05 15.55 8.99
N ALA A 216 15.95 16.42 9.99
CA ALA A 216 14.82 16.48 10.89
C ALA A 216 14.17 17.86 10.87
N LEU A 217 12.85 17.87 10.99
CA LEU A 217 11.98 19.00 11.27
C LEU A 217 11.24 18.73 12.58
N ARG A 218 10.89 19.79 13.30
CA ARG A 218 10.08 19.68 14.52
C ARG A 218 8.75 20.38 14.34
N ILE A 219 7.70 19.81 14.90
CA ILE A 219 6.35 20.33 14.81
C ILE A 219 5.65 20.21 16.16
N SER A 220 5.08 21.31 16.62
CA SER A 220 4.28 21.32 17.84
C SER A 220 2.91 20.73 17.56
N ARG A 221 2.37 19.90 18.46
CA ARG A 221 1.00 19.35 18.34
C ARG A 221 -0.08 20.43 18.24
N ASP A 222 0.20 21.62 18.77
CA ASP A 222 -0.73 22.74 18.82
C ASP A 222 -0.52 23.75 17.67
N ALA A 223 0.34 23.44 16.69
CA ALA A 223 0.58 24.31 15.55
C ALA A 223 -0.66 24.37 14.64
N LEU A 224 -1.38 25.50 14.68
CA LEU A 224 -2.67 25.67 14.01
C LEU A 224 -2.58 25.67 12.48
N ASP A 225 -1.48 26.18 11.94
CA ASP A 225 -1.15 26.14 10.51
C ASP A 225 -0.85 24.72 10.00
N GLU A 226 -0.50 23.83 10.91
CA GLU A 226 -0.14 22.44 10.64
C GLU A 226 -1.22 21.45 11.08
N ALA A 227 -2.36 21.91 11.60
CA ALA A 227 -3.32 21.04 12.27
C ALA A 227 -3.83 19.86 11.40
N PRO A 228 -4.17 20.03 10.10
CA PRO A 228 -4.47 18.89 9.25
C PRO A 228 -3.28 17.94 9.06
N PHE A 229 -2.07 18.49 8.94
CA PHE A 229 -0.85 17.71 8.76
C PHE A 229 -0.58 16.80 9.96
N ILE A 230 -0.62 17.38 11.16
CA ILE A 230 -0.39 16.68 12.42
C ILE A 230 -1.44 15.57 12.59
N SER A 231 -2.70 15.86 12.26
CA SER A 231 -3.79 14.88 12.31
C SER A 231 -3.57 13.71 11.35
N MET A 232 -3.12 14.00 10.12
CA MET A 232 -2.76 12.97 9.12
C MET A 232 -1.58 12.10 9.58
N LEU A 233 -0.55 12.71 10.17
CA LEU A 233 0.61 11.98 10.70
C LEU A 233 0.26 11.14 11.93
N LEU A 234 -0.54 11.67 12.85
CA LEU A 234 -0.94 10.93 14.06
C LEU A 234 -1.97 9.84 13.78
N GLY A 235 -2.67 9.89 12.64
CA GLY A 235 -3.58 8.81 12.23
C GLY A 235 -3.00 7.90 11.14
N SER A 236 -1.73 8.06 10.76
CA SER A 236 -1.08 7.17 9.78
C SER A 236 -0.89 5.75 10.30
N GLU A 237 -0.86 5.58 11.62
CA GLU A 237 -0.88 4.29 12.30
C GLU A 237 -1.91 4.32 13.44
N GLU A 238 -2.48 3.17 13.79
CA GLU A 238 -3.68 3.06 14.65
C GLU A 238 -3.49 3.61 16.07
N ASP A 239 -2.27 3.53 16.61
CA ASP A 239 -1.97 3.83 18.01
C ASP A 239 -1.30 5.19 18.24
N LEU A 240 -0.84 5.89 17.19
CA LEU A 240 -0.03 7.11 17.31
C LEU A 240 -0.75 8.25 18.05
N GLN A 241 -2.07 8.36 17.89
CA GLN A 241 -2.87 9.36 18.61
C GLN A 241 -2.87 9.17 20.12
N THR A 242 -2.55 7.96 20.61
CA THR A 242 -2.62 7.63 22.04
C THR A 242 -1.34 7.97 22.80
N PHE A 243 -0.23 8.19 22.10
CA PHE A 243 1.05 8.48 22.74
C PHE A 243 1.21 9.98 23.03
N ASN A 244 1.59 10.27 24.28
CA ASN A 244 1.97 11.61 24.75
C ASN A 244 3.49 11.80 24.79
N GLU A 245 4.23 11.03 23.99
CA GLU A 245 5.68 11.12 23.83
C GLU A 245 6.04 11.80 22.49
N PRO A 246 7.30 12.22 22.30
CA PRO A 246 7.75 12.68 20.99
C PRO A 246 7.62 11.54 19.97
N ILE A 247 7.16 11.85 18.75
CA ILE A 247 6.97 10.87 17.68
C ILE A 247 7.78 11.33 16.47
N ALA A 248 8.72 10.51 16.01
CA ALA A 248 9.53 10.79 14.82
C ALA A 248 9.05 9.94 13.65
N ILE A 249 8.66 10.59 12.55
CA ILE A 249 8.12 9.91 11.36
C ILE A 249 8.98 10.29 10.15
N PRO A 250 9.66 9.33 9.50
CA PRO A 250 10.35 9.58 8.24
C PRO A 250 9.35 9.82 7.11
N ILE A 251 9.61 10.82 6.28
CA ILE A 251 8.86 11.13 5.07
C ILE A 251 9.84 11.13 3.89
N PHE A 252 9.56 10.33 2.86
CA PHE A 252 10.42 10.12 1.71
C PHE A 252 9.63 10.18 0.40
N ALA A 253 10.35 10.16 -0.73
CA ALA A 253 9.74 10.19 -2.06
C ALA A 253 8.74 11.36 -2.21
N ARG A 254 7.60 11.14 -2.87
CA ARG A 254 6.56 12.14 -3.09
C ARG A 254 5.64 12.33 -1.86
N GLY A 255 6.21 12.28 -0.66
CA GLY A 255 5.47 12.47 0.60
C GLY A 255 4.97 11.19 1.27
N ARG A 256 5.63 10.06 1.08
CA ARG A 256 5.28 8.80 1.74
C ARG A 256 5.91 8.70 3.12
N THR A 257 5.13 8.29 4.11
CA THR A 257 5.60 7.99 5.47
C THR A 257 6.25 6.60 5.52
N TYR A 258 7.13 6.40 6.49
CA TYR A 258 7.55 5.06 6.94
C TYR A 258 7.41 4.97 8.47
N PHE A 259 7.74 3.82 9.07
CA PHE A 259 7.38 3.50 10.46
C PHE A 259 7.75 4.60 11.46
N ALA A 260 6.75 5.01 12.25
CA ALA A 260 6.93 6.00 13.30
C ALA A 260 7.71 5.44 14.50
N LEU A 261 8.57 6.29 15.08
CA LEU A 261 9.33 5.99 16.29
C LEU A 261 8.85 6.84 17.46
N VAL A 262 8.41 6.21 18.54
CA VAL A 262 7.80 6.90 19.69
C VAL A 262 8.75 6.90 20.89
N GLY A 263 9.02 8.07 21.47
CA GLY A 263 9.73 8.23 22.74
C GLY A 263 11.07 7.49 22.77
N ARG A 264 11.20 6.48 23.63
CA ARG A 264 12.42 5.64 23.72
C ARG A 264 12.71 4.81 22.46
N GLY A 265 11.72 4.64 21.58
CA GLY A 265 11.89 4.07 20.25
C GLY A 265 12.74 4.94 19.32
N ILE A 266 12.93 6.23 19.64
CA ILE A 266 13.89 7.11 18.98
C ILE A 266 15.29 6.81 19.53
N ASN A 267 15.91 5.78 18.98
CA ASN A 267 17.21 5.24 19.37
C ASN A 267 18.01 4.80 18.14
N GLU A 268 19.29 4.48 18.34
CA GLU A 268 20.25 4.13 17.30
C GLU A 268 19.77 3.01 16.39
N THR A 269 19.40 1.87 16.96
CA THR A 269 18.93 0.69 16.21
C THR A 269 17.76 1.05 15.30
N ASN A 270 16.71 1.63 15.86
CA ASN A 270 15.50 1.88 15.09
C ASN A 270 15.70 2.96 14.01
N VAL A 271 16.41 4.04 14.32
CA VAL A 271 16.68 5.10 13.33
C VAL A 271 17.54 4.56 12.19
N HIS A 272 18.59 3.80 12.49
CA HIS A 272 19.46 3.22 11.48
C HIS A 272 18.74 2.16 10.63
N GLU A 273 17.89 1.32 11.22
CA GLU A 273 17.07 0.35 10.49
C GLU A 273 16.10 1.04 9.52
N ASN A 274 15.47 2.14 9.94
CA ASN A 274 14.59 2.93 9.06
C ASN A 274 15.39 3.53 7.89
N CYS A 275 16.55 4.14 8.17
CA CYS A 275 17.41 4.70 7.13
C CYS A 275 17.92 3.61 6.17
N GLN A 276 18.33 2.45 6.69
CA GLN A 276 18.79 1.32 5.89
C GLN A 276 17.68 0.74 5.02
N PHE A 277 16.44 0.67 5.50
CA PHE A 277 15.31 0.24 4.68
C PHE A 277 15.10 1.19 3.50
N LEU A 278 15.05 2.50 3.78
CA LEU A 278 14.79 3.52 2.76
C LEU A 278 15.89 3.57 1.68
N CYS A 279 17.14 3.31 2.05
CA CYS A 279 18.26 3.33 1.12
C CYS A 279 18.65 1.94 0.57
N GLY A 280 18.09 0.86 1.11
CA GLY A 280 18.35 -0.50 0.68
C GLY A 280 17.72 -0.82 -0.67
N ALA A 281 18.13 -1.95 -1.26
CA ALA A 281 17.61 -2.41 -2.54
C ALA A 281 16.09 -2.58 -2.49
N CYS A 282 15.40 -1.99 -3.46
CA CYS A 282 13.95 -2.05 -3.55
C CYS A 282 13.52 -3.46 -4.01
N SER A 283 13.19 -4.33 -3.07
CA SER A 283 12.58 -5.63 -3.38
C SER A 283 11.12 -5.52 -3.82
N CYS A 284 10.48 -4.36 -3.60
CA CYS A 284 9.05 -4.16 -3.74
C CYS A 284 8.77 -3.07 -4.78
N GLN A 285 8.83 -3.42 -6.07
CA GLN A 285 8.32 -2.55 -7.15
C GLN A 285 6.84 -2.17 -6.90
N VAL A 286 6.11 -3.05 -6.19
CA VAL A 286 4.73 -2.83 -5.78
C VAL A 286 4.69 -1.90 -4.57
N LYS A 287 4.29 -0.64 -4.81
CA LYS A 287 4.04 0.38 -3.77
C LYS A 287 3.21 -0.15 -2.59
N GLN A 288 2.17 -0.93 -2.87
CA GLN A 288 1.23 -1.43 -1.86
C GLN A 288 1.85 -2.42 -0.86
N ASP A 289 2.98 -3.02 -1.21
CA ASP A 289 3.71 -3.93 -0.31
C ASP A 289 4.70 -3.16 0.60
N ASN A 290 4.82 -1.84 0.43
CA ASN A 290 5.66 -0.99 1.26
C ASN A 290 4.84 -0.33 2.38
N PRO A 291 5.37 -0.26 3.62
CA PRO A 291 4.65 0.37 4.73
C PRO A 291 4.38 1.86 4.48
N GLY A 292 3.48 2.39 5.31
CA GLY A 292 3.15 3.80 5.37
C GLY A 292 2.05 4.23 4.42
N ILE A 293 1.78 5.52 4.47
CA ILE A 293 0.78 6.21 3.65
C ILE A 293 1.42 7.43 3.00
N ASP A 294 0.87 7.84 1.88
CA ASP A 294 1.26 9.11 1.25
C ASP A 294 0.56 10.26 1.95
N LEU A 295 1.13 11.45 1.87
CA LEU A 295 0.64 12.67 2.50
C LEU A 295 0.27 13.70 1.43
N PRO A 296 -0.75 14.55 1.66
CA PRO A 296 -1.05 15.67 0.79
C PRO A 296 0.10 16.68 0.74
N ILE A 297 0.83 16.78 -0.37
CA ILE A 297 1.87 17.81 -0.54
C ILE A 297 1.56 18.59 -1.81
N ALA A 298 1.45 19.92 -1.69
CA ALA A 298 1.17 20.80 -2.83
C ALA A 298 2.43 21.07 -3.67
N MET A 299 2.92 20.04 -4.37
CA MET A 299 4.09 20.09 -5.25
C MET A 299 3.78 19.42 -6.60
N ASN A 300 4.11 20.13 -7.69
CA ASN A 300 4.09 19.54 -9.03
C ASN A 300 5.33 18.64 -9.22
N TRP A 301 5.26 17.43 -8.67
CA TRP A 301 6.36 16.46 -8.69
C TRP A 301 6.87 16.18 -10.11
N ASN A 302 5.98 16.10 -11.10
CA ASN A 302 6.32 15.76 -12.49
C ASN A 302 7.03 16.90 -13.26
N GLU A 303 6.89 18.16 -12.82
CA GLU A 303 7.70 19.26 -13.37
C GLU A 303 9.18 19.17 -12.96
N HIS A 304 9.43 18.58 -11.79
CA HIS A 304 10.77 18.44 -11.22
C HIS A 304 11.40 17.06 -11.46
N ILE A 305 10.59 16.02 -11.53
CA ILE A 305 10.98 14.61 -11.73
C ILE A 305 10.54 14.23 -13.14
N THR A 306 11.35 14.60 -14.12
CA THR A 306 10.94 14.57 -15.53
C THR A 306 11.15 13.22 -16.20
N GLU A 307 12.00 12.34 -15.66
CA GLU A 307 12.34 11.03 -16.22
C GLU A 307 12.71 10.08 -15.08
N SER A 308 12.19 8.86 -15.09
CA SER A 308 12.65 7.78 -14.18
C SER A 308 14.08 7.41 -14.56
N ALA A 309 14.92 7.08 -13.57
CA ALA A 309 16.22 6.49 -13.83
C ALA A 309 16.09 5.04 -14.31
N MET A 310 14.89 4.50 -14.44
CA MET A 310 14.60 3.23 -15.12
C MET A 310 13.68 3.49 -16.31
N ASP A 311 14.03 2.98 -17.49
CA ASP A 311 13.09 2.90 -18.61
C ASP A 311 11.93 1.94 -18.27
N ASP A 312 10.68 2.37 -18.50
CA ASP A 312 9.52 1.48 -18.41
C ASP A 312 9.65 0.37 -19.47
N VAL A 313 10.14 -0.80 -19.08
CA VAL A 313 10.10 -1.96 -19.97
C VAL A 313 8.64 -2.32 -20.21
N ALA A 314 8.17 -2.04 -21.43
CA ALA A 314 6.91 -2.60 -21.90
C ALA A 314 7.02 -4.12 -21.74
N LEU A 315 6.23 -4.67 -20.80
CA LEU A 315 6.12 -6.12 -20.65
C LEU A 315 5.84 -6.69 -22.04
N PRO A 316 6.62 -7.67 -22.52
CA PRO A 316 6.37 -8.26 -23.83
C PRO A 316 4.90 -8.67 -23.86
N GLU A 317 4.20 -8.34 -24.95
CA GLU A 317 2.80 -8.77 -25.11
C GLU A 317 2.74 -10.25 -24.75
N LEU A 318 1.80 -10.62 -23.88
CA LEU A 318 1.63 -12.00 -23.44
C LEU A 318 1.25 -12.84 -24.67
N THR A 319 2.26 -13.31 -25.41
CA THR A 319 2.09 -14.28 -26.46
C THR A 319 1.67 -15.56 -25.76
N GLY A 320 0.38 -15.88 -25.85
CA GLY A 320 -0.15 -17.12 -25.29
C GLY A 320 0.67 -18.32 -25.79
N ILE A 321 0.64 -19.42 -25.02
CA ILE A 321 1.34 -20.69 -25.30
C ILE A 321 1.01 -21.27 -26.70
N GLY A 322 0.02 -20.71 -27.42
CA GLY A 322 -0.32 -21.06 -28.80
C GLY A 322 0.72 -20.68 -29.87
N GLY A 323 1.83 -20.02 -29.52
CA GLY A 323 2.94 -19.74 -30.45
C GLY A 323 3.92 -20.89 -30.66
N PHE A 324 3.76 -22.02 -29.95
CA PHE A 324 4.49 -23.24 -30.27
C PHE A 324 3.81 -23.95 -31.45
N GLU A 325 4.22 -23.58 -32.66
CA GLU A 325 3.94 -24.40 -33.85
C GLU A 325 4.76 -25.70 -33.69
N VAL A 326 4.10 -26.77 -33.27
CA VAL A 326 4.68 -28.11 -33.36
C VAL A 326 4.75 -28.41 -34.84
N ASP A 327 5.95 -28.42 -35.40
CA ASP A 327 6.23 -29.03 -36.69
C ASP A 327 5.84 -30.51 -36.60
N ILE A 328 4.60 -30.82 -36.96
CA ILE A 328 4.17 -32.19 -37.19
C ILE A 328 4.89 -32.59 -38.48
N VAL A 329 6.00 -33.30 -38.32
CA VAL A 329 6.67 -33.98 -39.43
C VAL A 329 5.61 -34.85 -40.11
N SER A 330 5.34 -34.54 -41.38
CA SER A 330 4.39 -35.27 -42.22
C SER A 330 4.83 -36.73 -42.38
N ASP A 331 3.94 -37.66 -42.07
CA ASP A 331 4.02 -39.11 -42.32
C ASP A 331 3.95 -39.44 -43.83
N ASP A 332 4.86 -38.89 -44.63
CA ASP A 332 4.92 -39.13 -46.09
C ASP A 332 5.99 -40.15 -46.52
N ASP A 333 6.66 -40.79 -45.56
CA ASP A 333 7.50 -41.96 -45.82
C ASP A 333 6.94 -43.17 -45.05
N LEU A 334 5.93 -43.83 -45.63
CA LEU A 334 5.75 -45.28 -45.70
C LEU A 334 4.37 -45.62 -46.30
N ALA A 335 4.24 -45.45 -47.61
CA ALA A 335 3.25 -46.21 -48.36
C ALA A 335 3.64 -47.69 -48.33
N THR A 336 2.75 -48.57 -47.85
CA THR A 336 2.12 -49.64 -48.68
C THR A 336 1.26 -50.59 -47.84
N SER A 337 0.23 -51.10 -48.52
CA SER A 337 -0.61 -52.28 -48.28
C SER A 337 -1.84 -52.16 -47.37
N ASP A 338 -2.99 -52.21 -48.07
CA ASP A 338 -4.20 -52.99 -47.78
C ASP A 338 -5.10 -52.51 -46.65
N GLU A 339 -6.42 -52.52 -46.74
CA GLU A 339 -7.42 -52.71 -47.80
C GLU A 339 -8.75 -52.31 -47.10
N THR A 340 -9.83 -52.17 -47.87
CA THR A 340 -11.23 -52.30 -47.41
C THR A 340 -11.95 -51.07 -46.82
N THR A 341 -12.67 -50.39 -47.73
CA THR A 341 -14.14 -50.23 -47.72
C THR A 341 -14.72 -49.21 -46.73
N ASP A 342 -15.06 -48.01 -47.20
CA ASP A 342 -16.33 -47.61 -47.81
C ASP A 342 -17.53 -47.50 -46.84
N GLN A 343 -18.21 -46.35 -46.98
CA GLN A 343 -19.56 -46.02 -46.50
C GLN A 343 -19.64 -45.68 -44.99
N ILE A 344 -20.16 -44.53 -44.57
CA ILE A 344 -21.40 -43.90 -45.03
C ILE A 344 -21.25 -42.37 -45.01
N LEU A 345 -21.31 -41.79 -46.20
CA LEU A 345 -21.64 -40.38 -46.47
C LEU A 345 -23.14 -40.16 -46.24
N ALA A 346 -23.45 -39.01 -45.61
CA ALA A 346 -24.65 -38.18 -45.84
C ALA A 346 -26.00 -38.83 -45.51
N SER A 347 -27.07 -38.18 -45.08
CA SER A 347 -27.60 -36.83 -45.22
C SER A 347 -28.85 -36.85 -44.33
N ALA A 348 -29.00 -35.95 -43.35
CA ALA A 348 -29.64 -34.64 -43.49
C ALA A 348 -31.18 -34.67 -43.36
N GLN A 349 -31.65 -33.69 -42.56
CA GLN A 349 -32.99 -33.08 -42.52
C GLN A 349 -34.08 -33.82 -41.74
N ASP A 350 -34.57 -33.24 -40.63
CA ASP A 350 -35.75 -32.37 -40.70
C ASP A 350 -36.09 -31.66 -39.36
N ASN A 351 -36.87 -30.59 -39.49
CA ASN A 351 -37.22 -29.55 -38.51
C ASN A 351 -38.15 -29.98 -37.34
N ASN A 352 -37.93 -29.39 -36.15
CA ASN A 352 -38.94 -28.92 -35.17
C ASN A 352 -38.17 -28.33 -33.96
N GLY A 353 -38.44 -27.14 -33.41
CA GLY A 353 -39.73 -26.62 -32.96
C GLY A 353 -39.93 -27.01 -31.50
N GLY A 354 -39.74 -26.10 -30.53
CA GLY A 354 -40.10 -26.40 -29.14
C GLY A 354 -39.41 -25.57 -28.05
N LYS A 355 -40.21 -24.71 -27.43
CA LYS A 355 -40.00 -23.93 -26.21
C LYS A 355 -40.01 -24.86 -24.96
N ILE A 356 -39.56 -24.30 -23.83
CA ILE A 356 -39.95 -24.58 -22.42
C ILE A 356 -38.89 -25.27 -21.54
N GLU A 357 -38.35 -24.42 -20.65
CA GLU A 357 -38.15 -24.55 -19.19
C GLU A 357 -37.39 -25.74 -18.60
N ASN A 358 -36.40 -25.40 -17.77
CA ASN A 358 -36.04 -26.22 -16.62
C ASN A 358 -36.29 -25.39 -15.35
N SER A 359 -37.26 -25.84 -14.55
CA SER A 359 -37.64 -25.34 -13.24
C SER A 359 -37.28 -26.39 -12.20
N THR A 360 -37.22 -25.92 -10.95
CA THR A 360 -37.31 -26.61 -9.64
C THR A 360 -35.94 -26.80 -8.98
N GLU A 361 -35.49 -25.92 -8.05
CA GLU A 361 -35.98 -25.62 -6.68
C GLU A 361 -36.10 -26.88 -5.81
N VAL A 362 -35.88 -26.94 -4.49
CA VAL A 362 -35.54 -26.02 -3.39
C VAL A 362 -35.35 -26.91 -2.16
N ALA A 363 -34.55 -26.50 -1.18
CA ALA A 363 -34.95 -26.48 0.23
C ALA A 363 -33.82 -25.93 1.13
N SER A 364 -34.24 -25.17 2.12
CA SER A 364 -33.48 -24.23 2.93
C SER A 364 -33.76 -24.43 4.43
N VAL A 365 -32.89 -23.85 5.28
CA VAL A 365 -33.14 -23.32 6.66
C VAL A 365 -33.12 -24.37 7.81
N PRO A 366 -32.74 -24.08 9.10
CA PRO A 366 -32.75 -22.79 9.83
C PRO A 366 -31.59 -22.37 10.76
N GLN A 367 -31.63 -21.08 11.14
CA GLN A 367 -31.03 -20.45 12.33
C GLN A 367 -31.82 -20.74 13.63
N THR A 368 -31.20 -20.50 14.80
CA THR A 368 -31.94 -20.25 16.06
C THR A 368 -31.25 -19.18 16.91
N GLN A 369 -32.07 -18.26 17.43
CA GLN A 369 -31.77 -17.19 18.38
C GLN A 369 -31.79 -17.71 19.84
N ASN A 370 -31.23 -16.94 20.78
CA ASN A 370 -31.83 -16.76 22.12
C ASN A 370 -31.39 -15.43 22.77
N ASN A 371 -32.38 -14.72 23.32
CA ASN A 371 -32.28 -13.49 24.12
C ASN A 371 -32.66 -13.80 25.57
N THR A 372 -32.00 -13.22 26.59
CA THR A 372 -32.64 -12.57 27.77
C THR A 372 -31.61 -11.78 28.62
N ALA A 373 -32.01 -10.62 29.17
CA ALA A 373 -31.34 -9.78 30.19
C ALA A 373 -32.10 -9.87 31.54
N PRO A 374 -31.89 -9.03 32.59
CA PRO A 374 -30.70 -8.58 33.34
C PRO A 374 -30.82 -8.91 34.86
N THR A 375 -29.79 -8.65 35.70
CA THR A 375 -29.96 -8.40 37.17
C THR A 375 -28.83 -7.57 37.77
N ASN A 376 -29.21 -6.63 38.65
CA ASN A 376 -28.35 -5.81 39.52
C ASN A 376 -28.08 -6.52 40.86
N SER A 377 -26.89 -6.30 41.44
CA SER A 377 -26.72 -6.11 42.90
C SER A 377 -25.35 -5.51 43.24
N ASN A 378 -25.37 -4.45 44.04
CA ASN A 378 -24.23 -3.91 44.79
C ASN A 378 -23.69 -4.94 45.79
N ASP A 379 -22.37 -4.92 46.06
CA ASP A 379 -21.85 -4.76 47.42
C ASP A 379 -20.31 -4.60 47.46
N ALA A 380 -19.87 -3.74 48.37
CA ALA A 380 -18.50 -3.34 48.63
C ALA A 380 -17.75 -4.31 49.58
N LYS A 381 -16.43 -4.47 49.40
CA LYS A 381 -15.43 -4.41 50.48
C LYS A 381 -13.98 -4.55 49.99
N THR A 382 -13.17 -3.58 50.43
CA THR A 382 -11.74 -3.62 50.81
C THR A 382 -11.06 -5.00 50.91
N ALA A 383 -9.86 -5.14 50.33
CA ALA A 383 -8.58 -5.19 51.08
C ALA A 383 -7.35 -5.45 50.16
N THR A 384 -6.30 -4.65 50.39
CA THR A 384 -4.85 -4.98 50.42
C THR A 384 -4.16 -5.70 49.26
N ASP A 385 -3.21 -4.96 48.68
CA ASP A 385 -1.76 -5.30 48.62
C ASP A 385 -1.37 -6.65 48.02
N THR A 386 -0.93 -6.65 46.75
CA THR A 386 0.35 -7.21 46.26
C THR A 386 0.39 -7.17 44.74
N ALA A 387 1.49 -6.66 44.19
CA ALA A 387 1.78 -6.67 42.76
C ALA A 387 1.87 -8.10 42.20
N PRO A 388 1.50 -8.29 40.93
CA PRO A 388 2.19 -9.21 40.07
C PRO A 388 2.83 -8.45 38.90
N GLY A 389 4.10 -8.74 38.65
CA GLY A 389 4.80 -8.32 37.45
C GLY A 389 4.03 -8.77 36.21
N VAL A 390 3.84 -7.83 35.30
CA VAL A 390 3.38 -8.11 33.95
C VAL A 390 4.61 -7.99 33.07
N ASP A 391 5.19 -9.15 32.73
CA ASP A 391 6.02 -9.30 31.55
C ASP A 391 5.11 -9.04 30.34
N SER A 392 5.05 -7.78 29.90
CA SER A 392 4.51 -7.46 28.59
C SER A 392 5.61 -7.69 27.57
N GLU A 393 5.63 -8.88 26.96
CA GLU A 393 6.33 -9.06 25.70
C GLU A 393 5.84 -7.99 24.70
N PRO A 394 6.73 -7.26 24.02
CA PRO A 394 6.32 -6.24 23.08
C PRO A 394 5.63 -6.89 21.88
N ALA A 395 4.54 -6.27 21.43
CA ALA A 395 3.73 -6.68 20.27
C ALA A 395 4.53 -6.86 18.95
N PHE A 396 5.80 -6.45 18.94
CA PHE A 396 6.78 -6.64 17.88
C PHE A 396 7.07 -8.11 17.56
N GLU A 397 7.25 -8.98 18.56
CA GLU A 397 7.61 -10.39 18.33
C GLU A 397 6.45 -11.20 17.70
N ARG A 398 5.20 -10.87 18.04
CA ARG A 398 4.04 -11.52 17.40
C ARG A 398 3.95 -11.18 15.91
N ARG A 399 4.27 -9.95 15.51
CA ARG A 399 4.22 -9.55 14.09
C ARG A 399 5.37 -10.14 13.27
N LEU A 400 6.57 -10.24 13.82
CA LEU A 400 7.70 -10.93 13.18
C LEU A 400 7.44 -12.45 13.04
N GLY A 401 6.80 -13.06 14.04
CA GLY A 401 6.43 -14.48 14.05
C GLY A 401 5.46 -14.87 12.94
N TYR A 402 4.48 -14.02 12.60
CA TYR A 402 3.54 -14.31 11.51
C TYR A 402 4.21 -14.28 10.12
N TRP A 403 5.23 -13.45 9.92
CA TRP A 403 6.00 -13.41 8.67
C TRP A 403 7.00 -14.58 8.54
N LEU A 404 7.69 -14.94 9.62
CA LEU A 404 8.62 -16.09 9.64
C LEU A 404 7.89 -17.44 9.47
N VAL A 405 6.70 -17.60 10.05
CA VAL A 405 5.88 -18.82 9.87
C VAL A 405 5.31 -18.92 8.44
N GLY A 406 5.01 -17.79 7.80
CA GLY A 406 4.60 -17.74 6.39
C GLY A 406 5.70 -18.23 5.43
N LEU A 407 6.95 -17.82 5.65
CA LEU A 407 8.10 -18.22 4.84
C LEU A 407 8.47 -19.71 5.02
N ILE A 408 8.38 -20.24 6.24
CA ILE A 408 8.64 -21.67 6.51
C ILE A 408 7.48 -22.55 5.98
N GLY A 409 6.24 -22.07 6.08
CA GLY A 409 5.06 -22.77 5.57
C GLY A 409 5.06 -22.93 4.04
N ALA A 410 5.47 -21.89 3.31
CA ALA A 410 5.58 -21.95 1.84
C ALA A 410 6.69 -22.94 1.38
N GLY A 411 7.82 -22.99 2.08
CA GLY A 411 8.89 -23.96 1.81
C GLY A 411 8.50 -25.42 2.09
N LEU A 412 7.68 -25.66 3.13
CA LEU A 412 7.23 -27.01 3.50
C LEU A 412 6.15 -27.56 2.55
N VAL A 413 5.27 -26.70 2.00
CA VAL A 413 4.29 -27.10 0.99
C VAL A 413 4.97 -27.51 -0.33
N PHE A 414 6.05 -26.82 -0.72
CA PHE A 414 6.86 -27.22 -1.87
C PHE A 414 7.60 -28.55 -1.65
N ALA A 415 8.19 -28.77 -0.48
CA ALA A 415 8.91 -30.01 -0.18
C ALA A 415 7.98 -31.24 -0.10
N ILE A 416 6.78 -31.10 0.49
CA ILE A 416 5.81 -32.20 0.58
C ILE A 416 5.18 -32.52 -0.79
N GLY A 417 4.94 -31.49 -1.62
CA GLY A 417 4.45 -31.65 -3.00
C GLY A 417 5.42 -32.44 -3.88
N SER A 418 6.72 -32.13 -3.82
CA SER A 418 7.75 -32.85 -4.58
C SER A 418 7.92 -34.31 -4.12
N THR A 419 7.75 -34.59 -2.82
CA THR A 419 7.89 -35.94 -2.27
C THR A 419 6.69 -36.85 -2.60
N LEU A 420 5.48 -36.29 -2.71
CA LEU A 420 4.27 -37.02 -3.10
C LEU A 420 4.21 -37.33 -4.61
N LEU A 421 4.76 -36.45 -5.46
CA LEU A 421 4.89 -36.70 -6.89
C LEU A 421 5.93 -37.80 -7.21
N LEU A 422 7.04 -37.85 -6.46
CA LEU A 422 8.03 -38.93 -6.58
C LEU A 422 7.51 -40.29 -6.07
N LYS A 423 6.56 -40.32 -5.13
CA LYS A 423 6.00 -41.57 -4.59
C LYS A 423 4.90 -42.17 -5.46
N ARG A 424 4.19 -41.35 -6.25
CA ARG A 424 3.11 -41.82 -7.15
C ARG A 424 3.63 -42.36 -8.49
N SER A 425 4.89 -42.07 -8.85
CA SER A 425 5.57 -42.63 -10.03
C SER A 425 6.07 -44.07 -9.85
N ASN A 426 6.05 -44.63 -8.63
CA ASN A 426 6.58 -45.97 -8.31
C ASN A 426 5.50 -47.00 -7.97
N SER A 427 4.22 -46.78 -8.33
CA SER A 427 3.12 -47.72 -8.01
C SER A 427 2.20 -48.05 -9.18
N THR A 428 2.74 -48.19 -10.38
CA THR A 428 2.08 -48.86 -11.50
C THR A 428 3.09 -49.73 -12.25
N GLU A 429 3.33 -50.92 -11.68
CA GLU A 429 3.56 -52.17 -12.42
C GLU A 429 2.44 -53.14 -12.03
#